data_AF-A0A7J2PTK6-F1
#
_entry.id   AF-A0A7J2PTK6-F1
#
_cell.length_a   1.000
_cell.length_b   1.000
_cell.length_c   1.000
_cell.angle_alpha   90.00
_cell.angle_beta   90.00
_cell.angle_gamma   90.00
#
_symmetry.space_group_name_H-M   'P 1'
#
loop_
_entity.id
_entity.type
_entity.pdbx_description
1 polymer ?
#
loop_
_entity_poly.entity_id
_entity_poly.type
_entity_poly.pdbx_seq_one_letter_code
_entity_poly.pdbx_strand_id
1 'polypeptide(L)' 'MSMKEAINKLVYDDEFVFFGGFGNGMTFSAAHEIIRQNKRNLKVTKCGGGIMFDQLIGAG' A
#
# COMPACT_ATOMS: atom_id res chain seq x y z
N MET A 1 -2.16 -0.57 -17.33
CA MET A 1 -1.55 0.51 -16.52
C MET A 1 -0.40 -0.07 -15.73
N SER A 2 0.69 0.68 -15.59
CA SER A 2 1.76 0.34 -14.66
C SER A 2 1.34 0.60 -13.21
N MET A 3 2.02 -0.01 -12.25
CA MET A 3 1.75 0.25 -10.82
C MET A 3 1.99 1.72 -10.45
N LYS A 4 3.02 2.34 -11.03
CA LYS A 4 3.30 3.76 -10.86
C LYS A 4 2.10 4.62 -11.26
N GLU A 5 1.53 4.37 -12.44
CA GLU A 5 0.35 5.09 -12.91
C GLU A 5 -0.88 4.82 -12.03
N ALA A 6 -1.08 3.57 -11.61
CA ALA A 6 -2.22 3.19 -10.78
C ALA A 6 -2.21 3.91 -9.43
N ILE A 7 -1.10 3.84 -8.69
CA ILE A 7 -0.97 4.51 -7.38
C ILE A 7 -1.08 6.02 -7.53
N ASN A 8 -0.46 6.60 -8.55
CA ASN A 8 -0.51 8.05 -8.75
C ASN A 8 -1.94 8.56 -9.06
N LYS A 9 -2.76 7.75 -9.73
CA LYS A 9 -4.13 8.13 -10.13
C LYS A 9 -5.21 7.75 -9.13
N LEU A 10 -4.96 6.81 -8.23
CA LEU A 10 -6.02 6.17 -7.43
C LEU A 10 -5.75 6.15 -5.92
N VAL A 11 -4.56 6.57 -5.47
CA VAL A 11 -4.23 6.62 -4.05
C VAL A 11 -3.76 8.02 -3.70
N TYR A 12 -4.43 8.63 -2.74
CA TYR A 12 -4.17 9.97 -2.24
C TYR A 12 -3.85 9.93 -0.75
N ASP A 13 -3.22 10.99 -0.26
CA ASP A 13 -2.91 11.11 1.15
C ASP A 13 -4.20 11.17 1.97
N ASP A 14 -4.11 10.77 3.25
CA ASP A 14 -5.22 10.73 4.20
C ASP A 14 -6.36 9.73 3.87
N GLU A 15 -6.20 8.90 2.84
CA GLU A 15 -7.21 7.91 2.44
C GLU A 15 -7.20 6.62 3.26
N PHE A 16 -8.32 5.89 3.17
CA PHE A 16 -8.45 4.53 3.69
C PHE A 16 -8.21 3.50 2.59
N VAL A 17 -7.17 2.68 2.74
CA VAL A 17 -6.71 1.73 1.73
C VAL A 17 -6.77 0.30 2.26
N PHE A 18 -7.48 -0.56 1.53
CA PHE A 18 -7.48 -2.00 1.77
C PHE A 18 -6.49 -2.72 0.86
N PHE A 19 -5.59 -3.50 1.45
CA PHE A 19 -4.63 -4.35 0.73
C PHE A 19 -5.14 -5.79 0.69
N GLY A 20 -5.54 -6.25 -0.49
CA GLY A 20 -6.00 -7.63 -0.72
C GLY A 20 -4.93 -8.71 -0.53
N GLY A 21 -5.35 -9.97 -0.70
CA GLY A 21 -4.51 -11.18 -0.60
C GLY A 21 -4.52 -11.83 0.78
N PHE A 22 -4.35 -13.15 0.82
CA PHE A 22 -4.27 -13.97 2.04
C PHE A 22 -3.47 -15.25 1.77
N GLY A 23 -2.34 -15.44 2.45
CA GLY A 23 -1.38 -16.53 2.19
C GLY A 23 -0.62 -16.39 0.86
N ASN A 24 -1.32 -16.11 -0.23
CA ASN A 24 -0.80 -15.80 -1.57
C ASN A 24 -1.39 -14.47 -2.09
N GLY A 25 -0.89 -13.99 -3.23
CA GLY A 25 -1.40 -12.78 -3.89
C GLY A 25 -1.16 -11.49 -3.10
N MET A 26 -0.07 -11.42 -2.35
CA MET A 26 0.28 -10.25 -1.55
C MET A 26 0.62 -9.06 -2.46
N THR A 27 0.00 -7.92 -2.20
CA THR A 27 0.11 -6.69 -3.01
C THR A 27 1.37 -5.87 -2.70
N PHE A 28 2.54 -6.53 -2.62
CA PHE A 28 3.82 -5.88 -2.31
C PHE A 28 4.21 -4.80 -3.32
N SER A 29 3.96 -5.03 -4.61
CA SER A 29 4.26 -4.04 -5.65
C SER A 29 3.52 -2.71 -5.43
N ALA A 30 2.26 -2.76 -4.95
CA ALA A 30 1.48 -1.59 -4.60
C ALA A 30 2.03 -0.88 -3.36
N ALA A 31 2.32 -1.64 -2.30
CA ALA A 31 2.90 -1.08 -1.07
C ALA A 31 4.25 -0.40 -1.32
N HIS A 32 5.14 -1.01 -2.11
CA HIS A 32 6.42 -0.41 -2.45
C HIS A 32 6.29 0.84 -3.32
N GLU A 33 5.29 0.88 -4.21
CA GLU A 33 5.05 2.08 -5.01
C GLU A 33 4.43 3.22 -4.19
N ILE A 34 3.56 2.91 -3.24
CA ILE A 34 3.06 3.86 -2.23
C ILE A 34 4.22 4.51 -1.47
N ILE A 35 5.19 3.69 -1.03
CA ILE A 35 6.41 4.16 -0.36
C ILE A 35 7.24 5.05 -1.30
N ARG A 36 7.50 4.61 -2.55
CA ARG A 36 8.29 5.41 -3.53
C ARG A 36 7.66 6.75 -3.85
N GLN A 37 6.34 6.81 -3.93
CA GLN A 37 5.60 8.04 -4.21
C GLN A 37 5.36 8.89 -2.97
N ASN A 38 5.83 8.46 -1.80
CA ASN A 38 5.65 9.15 -0.51
C ASN A 38 4.19 9.49 -0.21
N LYS A 39 3.26 8.55 -0.43
CA LYS A 39 1.87 8.75 0.01
C LYS A 39 1.82 8.68 1.54
N ARG A 40 1.15 9.63 2.19
CA ARG A 40 1.19 9.83 3.64
C ARG A 40 -0.18 9.74 4.30
N ASN A 41 -0.16 9.52 5.62
CA ASN A 41 -1.34 9.48 6.48
C ASN A 41 -2.41 8.47 6.07
N LEU A 42 -2.01 7.41 5.35
CA LEU A 42 -2.93 6.37 4.93
C LEU A 42 -3.43 5.58 6.13
N LYS A 43 -4.75 5.40 6.22
CA LYS A 43 -5.35 4.40 7.11
C LYS A 43 -5.40 3.10 6.34
N VAL A 44 -4.71 2.07 6.83
CA VAL A 44 -4.54 0.82 6.06
C VAL A 44 -5.19 -0.38 6.75
N THR A 45 -5.74 -1.29 5.96
CA THR A 45 -6.34 -2.53 6.46
C THR A 45 -6.11 -3.70 5.50
N LYS A 46 -6.18 -4.93 6.01
CA LYS A 46 -5.90 -6.18 5.28
C LYS A 46 -6.46 -7.39 6.02
N CYS A 47 -6.75 -8.47 5.30
CA CYS A 47 -7.23 -9.75 5.84
C CYS A 47 -6.22 -10.52 6.72
N GLY A 48 -4.97 -10.08 6.85
CA GLY A 48 -3.93 -10.76 7.61
C GLY A 48 -2.70 -9.87 7.76
N GLY A 49 -2.27 -9.66 9.01
CA GLY A 49 -1.10 -8.86 9.35
C GLY A 49 0.20 -9.52 8.85
N GLY A 50 1.13 -8.71 8.35
CA GLY A 50 2.42 -9.20 7.85
C GLY A 50 3.39 -8.05 7.55
N ILE A 51 4.58 -8.40 7.04
CA ILE A 51 5.71 -7.49 6.80
C ILE A 51 5.39 -6.26 5.94
N MET A 52 4.33 -6.30 5.12
CA MET A 52 3.90 -5.15 4.34
C MET A 52 3.48 -3.96 5.21
N PHE A 53 2.74 -4.18 6.30
CA PHE A 53 2.36 -3.09 7.20
C PHE A 53 3.57 -2.52 7.92
N ASP A 54 4.49 -3.38 8.33
CA ASP A 54 5.74 -2.96 8.93
C ASP A 54 6.55 -2.06 7.98
N GLN A 55 6.64 -2.43 6.70
CA GLN A 55 7.30 -1.61 5.68
C GLN A 55 6.61 -0.26 5.45
N LEU A 56 5.28 -0.23 5.42
CA LEU A 56 4.51 1.02 5.28
C LEU A 56 4.68 1.92 6.50
N ILE A 57 4.56 1.37 7.71
CA ILE A 57 4.76 2.11 8.97
C ILE A 57 6.20 2.64 9.07
N GLY A 58 7.19 1.80 8.74
CA GLY A 58 8.60 2.18 8.78
C GLY A 58 8.99 3.24 7.75
N ALA A 59 8.21 3.40 6.68
CA ALA A 59 8.40 4.45 5.68
C ALA A 59 7.79 5.80 6.09
N GLY A 60 6.97 5.85 7.14
CA GLY A 60 6.18 7.01 7.58
C GLY A 60 5.04 7.36 6.65
#